data_AF-A0A7V6SSQ1-F1
#
_entry.id   AF-A0A7V6SSQ1-F1
#
_cell.length_a   1.000
_cell.length_b   1.000
_cell.length_c   1.000
_cell.angle_alpha   90.00
_cell.angle_beta   90.00
_cell.angle_gamma   90.00
#
_symmetry.space_group_name_H-M   'P 1'
#
loop_
_entity.id
_entity.type
_entity.pdbx_description
1 polymer ?
#
loop_
_entity_poly.entity_id
_entity_poly.type
_entity_poly.pdbx_seq_one_letter_code
_entity_poly.pdbx_strand_id
1 'polypeptide(L)'
;LMKIPALVLNFYTHLFAFLLIAAALPFQEGLALPPSAKGWGAVVGMTFIVAIGAVMLLQTGLRYISAPRASILSTLEPVTSIIVGVLIFSERLSFQSVIGLILVLGSVVILSLSKEKRPPLEERRLS
;
A
#
# COMPACT_ATOMS: atom_id res chain seq x y z
N LEU A 1 -1.78 -22.32 -1.40
CA LEU A 1 -2.43 -21.01 -1.18
C LEU A 1 -3.51 -20.82 -2.24
N MET A 2 -4.78 -20.75 -1.84
CA MET A 2 -5.90 -20.51 -2.77
C MET A 2 -5.63 -19.25 -3.60
N LYS A 3 -5.83 -19.33 -4.93
CA LYS A 3 -5.75 -18.19 -5.85
C LYS A 3 -6.97 -17.29 -5.60
N ILE A 4 -7.02 -16.58 -4.48
CA ILE A 4 -8.09 -15.62 -4.18
C ILE A 4 -8.12 -14.59 -5.32
N PRO A 5 -9.25 -14.33 -5.99
CA PRO A 5 -9.33 -13.30 -7.04
C PRO A 5 -8.95 -11.91 -6.53
N ALA A 6 -8.35 -11.05 -7.37
CA ALA A 6 -7.92 -9.71 -6.94
C ALA A 6 -9.11 -8.87 -6.48
N LEU A 7 -10.26 -9.03 -7.15
CA LEU A 7 -11.50 -8.37 -6.76
C LEU A 7 -11.97 -8.77 -5.35
N VAL A 8 -11.88 -10.06 -5.01
CA VAL A 8 -12.30 -10.58 -3.70
C VAL A 8 -11.37 -10.08 -2.60
N LEU A 9 -10.07 -10.10 -2.86
CA LEU A 9 -9.08 -9.53 -1.93
C LEU A 9 -9.32 -8.03 -1.72
N ASN A 10 -9.53 -7.28 -2.80
CA ASN A 10 -9.82 -5.84 -2.74
C ASN A 10 -11.09 -5.53 -1.94
N PHE A 11 -12.15 -6.33 -2.13
CA PHE A 11 -13.39 -6.22 -1.36
C PHE A 11 -13.14 -6.38 0.14
N TYR A 12 -12.44 -7.44 0.55
CA TYR A 12 -12.17 -7.68 1.98
C TYR A 12 -11.26 -6.60 2.60
N THR A 13 -10.26 -6.12 1.87
CA THR A 13 -9.40 -5.02 2.34
C THR A 13 -10.21 -3.76 2.61
N HIS A 14 -11.09 -3.36 1.70
CA HIS A 14 -11.90 -2.15 1.86
C HIS A 14 -13.03 -2.31 2.87
N LEU A 15 -13.62 -3.50 2.98
CA LEU A 15 -14.61 -3.81 4.02
C LEU A 15 -13.97 -3.69 5.41
N PHE A 16 -12.78 -4.27 5.59
CA PHE A 16 -12.07 -4.19 6.85
C PHE A 16 -11.67 -2.75 7.19
N ALA A 17 -11.15 -1.98 6.21
CA ALA A 17 -10.85 -0.56 6.39
C ALA A 17 -12.09 0.25 6.79
N PHE A 18 -13.23 0.01 6.13
CA PHE A 18 -14.51 0.63 6.49
C PHE A 18 -14.91 0.33 7.94
N LEU A 19 -14.83 -0.93 8.36
CA LEU A 19 -15.17 -1.33 9.74
C LEU A 19 -14.24 -0.66 10.77
N LEU A 20 -12.94 -0.58 10.49
CA LEU A 20 -12.00 0.10 11.36
C LEU A 20 -12.29 1.60 11.46
N ILE A 21 -12.55 2.26 10.34
CA ILE A 21 -12.92 3.68 10.33
C ILE A 21 -14.22 3.90 11.10
N ALA A 22 -15.24 3.07 10.86
CA ALA A 22 -16.52 3.14 11.57
C ALA A 22 -16.35 2.94 13.08
N ALA A 23 -15.51 2.00 13.50
CA ALA A 23 -15.19 1.77 14.91
C ALA A 23 -14.37 2.92 15.53
N ALA A 24 -13.60 3.66 14.72
CA ALA A 24 -12.83 4.82 15.18
C ALA A 24 -13.67 6.10 15.29
N LEU A 25 -14.84 6.18 14.64
CA LEU A 25 -15.70 7.38 14.64
C LEU A 25 -16.02 7.96 16.03
N PRO A 26 -16.33 7.15 17.07
CA PRO A 26 -16.62 7.69 18.41
C PRO A 26 -15.44 8.42 19.06
N PHE A 27 -14.22 8.19 18.56
CA PHE A 27 -12.99 8.79 19.07
C PHE A 27 -12.56 10.04 18.27
N GLN A 28 -13.34 10.47 17.28
CA GLN A 28 -13.05 11.64 16.47
C GLN A 28 -14.01 12.79 16.80
N GLU A 29 -13.55 14.03 16.63
CA GLU A 29 -14.35 15.24 16.89
C GLU A 29 -15.49 15.47 15.88
N GLY A 30 -15.60 14.62 14.86
CA GLY A 30 -16.70 14.63 13.90
C GLY A 30 -16.32 14.05 12.54
N LEU A 31 -17.31 13.93 11.67
CA LEU A 31 -17.15 13.50 10.28
C LEU A 31 -17.05 14.74 9.36
N ALA A 32 -15.89 14.96 8.77
CA ALA A 32 -15.69 16.00 7.76
C ALA A 32 -16.18 15.49 6.39
N LEU A 33 -17.44 15.76 6.05
CA LEU A 33 -18.00 15.41 4.74
C LEU A 33 -17.67 16.48 3.69
N PRO A 34 -17.51 16.10 2.40
CA PRO A 34 -17.31 17.07 1.34
C PRO A 34 -18.47 18.07 1.29
N PRO A 35 -18.21 19.39 1.29
CA PRO A 35 -19.26 20.40 1.41
C PRO A 35 -19.99 20.69 0.08
N SER A 36 -19.61 20.03 -1.02
CA SER A 36 -20.13 20.34 -2.36
C SER A 36 -20.24 19.10 -3.25
N ALA A 37 -21.10 19.18 -4.27
CA ALA A 37 -21.25 18.14 -5.29
C ALA A 37 -19.92 17.84 -6.02
N LYS A 38 -19.10 18.88 -6.25
CA LYS A 38 -17.74 18.71 -6.81
C LYS A 38 -16.85 17.90 -5.87
N GLY A 39 -16.92 18.16 -4.56
CA GLY A 39 -16.19 17.39 -3.55
C GLY A 39 -16.61 15.91 -3.54
N TRP A 40 -17.91 15.63 -3.59
CA TRP A 40 -18.42 14.26 -3.73
C TRP A 40 -17.99 13.60 -5.04
N GLY A 41 -18.00 14.34 -6.16
CA GLY A 41 -17.48 13.86 -7.44
C GLY A 41 -15.99 13.49 -7.36
N ALA A 42 -15.18 14.27 -6.64
CA ALA A 42 -13.77 13.96 -6.40
C ALA A 42 -13.60 12.70 -5.53
N VAL A 43 -14.42 12.52 -4.48
CA VAL A 43 -14.40 11.30 -3.65
C VAL A 43 -14.71 10.07 -4.50
N VAL A 44 -15.80 10.09 -5.27
CA VAL A 44 -16.18 8.98 -6.14
C VAL A 44 -15.08 8.70 -7.17
N GLY A 45 -14.54 9.75 -7.81
CA GLY A 45 -13.43 9.63 -8.76
C GLY A 45 -12.20 8.96 -8.14
N MET A 46 -11.78 9.40 -6.94
CA MET A 46 -10.66 8.79 -6.21
C MET A 46 -10.94 7.34 -5.84
N THR A 47 -12.17 6.98 -5.46
CA THR A 47 -12.53 5.59 -5.18
C THR A 47 -12.34 4.70 -6.40
N PHE A 48 -12.87 5.09 -7.56
CA PHE A 48 -12.72 4.26 -8.76
C PHE A 48 -11.28 4.17 -9.27
N ILE A 49 -10.55 5.29 -9.27
CA ILE A 49 -9.18 5.35 -9.80
C ILE A 49 -8.20 4.66 -8.86
N VAL A 50 -8.22 5.01 -7.57
CA VAL A 50 -7.21 4.57 -6.61
C VAL A 50 -7.64 3.27 -5.94
N ALA A 51 -8.74 3.32 -5.18
CA ALA A 51 -9.18 2.22 -4.33
C ALA A 51 -9.57 0.95 -5.12
N ILE A 52 -10.12 1.13 -6.31
CA ILE A 52 -10.46 0.01 -7.20
C ILE A 52 -9.35 -0.20 -8.23
N GLY A 53 -9.11 0.77 -9.11
CA GLY A 53 -8.20 0.62 -10.24
C GLY A 53 -6.75 0.31 -9.84
N ALA A 54 -6.09 1.27 -9.18
CA ALA A 54 -4.67 1.17 -8.82
C ALA A 54 -4.39 -0.01 -7.90
N VAL A 55 -5.22 -0.21 -6.87
CA VAL A 55 -5.05 -1.32 -5.93
C VAL A 55 -5.26 -2.69 -6.60
N MET A 56 -6.26 -2.84 -7.48
CA MET A 56 -6.45 -4.10 -8.21
C MET A 56 -5.29 -4.39 -9.16
N LEU A 57 -4.76 -3.38 -9.86
CA LEU A 57 -3.59 -3.53 -10.72
C LEU A 57 -2.36 -3.95 -9.91
N LEU A 58 -2.11 -3.30 -8.76
CA LEU A 58 -1.02 -3.67 -7.87
C LEU A 58 -1.18 -5.11 -7.38
N GLN A 59 -2.33 -5.46 -6.79
CA GLN A 59 -2.60 -6.83 -6.31
C GLN A 59 -2.49 -7.88 -7.40
N THR A 60 -2.82 -7.52 -8.65
CA THR A 60 -2.67 -8.41 -9.80
C THR A 60 -1.20 -8.57 -10.17
N GLY A 61 -0.44 -7.48 -10.27
CA GLY A 61 1.01 -7.49 -10.53
C GLY A 61 1.78 -8.29 -9.48
N LEU A 62 1.41 -8.16 -8.20
CA LEU A 62 2.02 -8.92 -7.10
C LEU A 62 1.86 -10.45 -7.25
N ARG A 63 0.89 -10.95 -8.01
CA ARG A 63 0.71 -12.39 -8.27
C ARG A 63 1.75 -12.97 -9.23
N TYR A 64 2.37 -12.11 -10.04
CA TYR A 64 3.33 -12.54 -11.07
C TYR A 64 4.78 -12.50 -10.59
N ILE A 65 5.03 -12.01 -9.37
CA ILE A 65 6.37 -11.85 -8.82
C ILE A 65 6.54 -12.60 -7.50
N SER A 66 7.79 -12.92 -7.16
CA SER A 66 8.12 -13.58 -5.88
C SER A 66 8.01 -12.61 -4.70
N ALA A 67 7.85 -13.13 -3.49
CA ALA A 67 7.73 -12.33 -2.27
C ALA A 67 8.84 -11.27 -2.07
N PRO A 68 10.13 -11.57 -2.34
CA PRO A 68 11.17 -10.53 -2.25
C PRO A 68 10.98 -9.39 -3.27
N ARG A 69 10.58 -9.72 -4.51
CA ARG A 69 10.33 -8.71 -5.55
C ARG A 69 9.07 -7.89 -5.23
N ALA A 70 8.04 -8.53 -4.69
CA ALA A 70 6.84 -7.86 -4.19
C ALA A 70 7.17 -6.86 -3.08
N SER A 71 8.01 -7.25 -2.11
CA SER A 71 8.45 -6.37 -1.03
C SER A 71 9.18 -5.14 -1.58
N ILE A 72 10.12 -5.32 -2.51
CA ILE A 72 10.81 -4.19 -3.18
C ILE A 72 9.79 -3.29 -3.88
N LEU A 73 8.83 -3.85 -4.65
CA LEU A 73 7.83 -3.05 -5.35
C LEU A 73 6.95 -2.23 -4.38
N SER A 74 6.48 -2.83 -3.28
CA SER A 74 5.69 -2.12 -2.26
C SER A 74 6.50 -1.01 -1.58
N THR A 75 7.80 -1.20 -1.38
CA THR A 75 8.64 -0.15 -0.80
C THR A 75 8.99 0.99 -1.75
N LEU A 76 8.78 0.81 -3.06
CA LEU A 76 8.87 1.90 -4.03
C LEU A 76 7.62 2.79 -4.01
N GLU A 77 6.50 2.33 -3.46
CA GLU A 77 5.27 3.10 -3.32
C GLU A 77 5.50 4.48 -2.64
N PRO A 78 6.10 4.59 -1.44
CA PRO A 78 6.37 5.88 -0.80
C PRO A 78 7.33 6.76 -1.62
N VAL A 79 8.28 6.17 -2.34
CA VAL A 79 9.20 6.90 -3.24
C VAL A 79 8.40 7.55 -4.37
N THR A 80 7.54 6.78 -5.03
CA THR A 80 6.68 7.28 -6.11
C THR A 80 5.68 8.31 -5.61
N SER A 81 5.11 8.12 -4.41
CA SER A 81 4.21 9.07 -3.78
C SER A 81 4.89 10.43 -3.56
N ILE A 82 6.13 10.44 -3.07
CA ILE A 82 6.88 11.69 -2.86
C ILE A 82 7.20 12.37 -4.20
N ILE A 83 7.65 11.62 -5.20
CA ILE A 83 7.95 12.17 -6.53
C ILE A 83 6.70 12.80 -7.14
N VAL A 84 5.56 12.11 -7.09
CA VAL A 84 4.28 12.61 -7.60
C VAL A 84 3.79 13.81 -6.77
N GLY A 85 3.90 13.76 -5.44
CA GLY A 85 3.60 14.85 -4.52
C GLY A 85 4.32 16.15 -4.90
N VAL A 86 5.62 16.06 -5.13
CA VAL A 86 6.43 17.23 -5.50
C VAL A 86 6.15 17.70 -6.91
N LEU A 87 6.09 16.80 -7.90
CA LEU A 87 5.99 17.18 -9.31
C LEU A 87 4.58 17.62 -9.72
N ILE A 88 3.55 16.94 -9.22
CA ILE A 88 2.15 17.19 -9.63
C ILE A 88 1.46 18.13 -8.65
N PHE A 89 1.67 17.91 -7.34
CA PHE A 89 0.98 18.67 -6.30
C PHE A 89 1.81 19.84 -5.74
N SER A 90 3.04 20.04 -6.25
CA SER A 90 3.96 21.10 -5.79
C SER A 90 4.21 21.07 -4.27
N GLU A 91 4.18 19.88 -3.67
CA GLU A 91 4.41 19.72 -2.23
C GLU A 91 5.86 20.08 -1.85
N ARG A 92 6.02 20.77 -0.71
CA ARG A 92 7.34 21.09 -0.19
C ARG A 92 7.91 19.88 0.55
N LEU A 93 9.08 19.42 0.13
CA LEU A 93 9.82 18.39 0.84
C LEU A 93 10.32 18.92 2.18
N SER A 94 9.73 18.41 3.26
CA SER A 94 10.24 18.66 4.61
C SER A 94 11.51 17.83 4.85
N PHE A 95 12.36 18.31 5.75
CA PHE A 95 13.53 17.56 6.19
C PHE A 95 13.16 16.18 6.77
N GLN A 96 12.02 16.10 7.46
CA GLN A 96 11.51 14.84 8.03
C GLN A 96 11.12 13.84 6.92
N SER A 97 10.47 14.32 5.85
CA SER A 97 10.10 13.50 4.69
C SER A 97 11.33 12.90 4.00
N VAL A 98 12.42 13.66 3.90
CA VAL A 98 13.69 13.19 3.31
C VAL A 98 14.32 12.11 4.18
N ILE A 99 14.36 12.29 5.50
CA ILE A 99 14.87 11.25 6.43
C ILE A 99 14.03 9.97 6.30
N GLY A 100 12.70 10.10 6.30
CA GLY A 100 11.80 8.96 6.14
C GLY A 100 12.06 8.19 4.85
N LEU A 101 12.27 8.90 3.73
CA LEU A 101 12.60 8.30 2.44
C LEU A 101 13.92 7.52 2.49
N ILE A 102 14.96 8.09 3.10
CA ILE A 102 16.27 7.43 3.28
C ILE A 102 16.12 6.15 4.11
N LEU A 103 15.35 6.19 5.20
CA LEU A 103 15.14 5.03 6.07
C LEU A 103 14.40 3.89 5.34
N VAL A 104 13.34 4.22 4.60
CA VAL A 104 12.60 3.22 3.81
C VAL A 104 13.51 2.59 2.76
N LEU A 105 14.21 3.39 1.97
CA LEU A 105 15.14 2.89 0.95
C LEU A 105 16.27 2.05 1.57
N GLY A 106 16.82 2.49 2.70
CA GLY A 106 17.86 1.76 3.43
C GLY A 106 17.37 0.38 3.89
N SER A 107 16.16 0.29 4.45
CA SER A 107 15.54 -0.98 4.84
C SER A 107 15.47 -1.96 3.67
N VAL A 108 15.04 -1.49 2.49
CA VAL A 108 14.90 -2.31 1.28
C VAL A 108 16.24 -2.84 0.81
N VAL A 109 17.27 -2.00 0.82
CA VAL A 109 18.63 -2.41 0.44
C VAL A 109 19.14 -3.48 1.40
N ILE A 110 19.00 -3.27 2.71
CA ILE A 110 19.42 -4.23 3.74
C ILE A 110 18.68 -5.57 3.56
N LEU A 111 17.37 -5.54 3.38
CA LEU A 111 16.56 -6.75 3.18
C LEU A 111 16.89 -7.46 1.86
N SER A 112 17.13 -6.71 0.80
CA SER A 112 17.49 -7.28 -0.52
C SER A 112 18.86 -7.96 -0.50
N LEU A 113 19.80 -7.43 0.29
CA LEU A 113 21.13 -8.01 0.47
C LEU A 113 21.14 -9.18 1.48
N SER A 114 20.18 -9.21 2.40
CA SER A 114 20.02 -10.28 3.38
C SER A 114 19.39 -11.51 2.70
N LYS A 115 20.21 -12.39 2.11
CA LYS A 115 19.75 -13.69 1.60
C LYS A 115 19.02 -14.46 2.69
N GLU A 116 17.75 -14.76 2.45
CA GLU A 116 16.94 -15.66 3.27
C GLU A 116 17.64 -17.03 3.35
N LYS A 117 18.17 -17.39 4.53
CA LYS A 117 18.70 -18.74 4.78
C LYS A 117 17.51 -19.70 4.75
N ARG A 118 17.25 -20.34 3.61
CA ARG A 118 16.32 -21.48 3.58
C ARG A 118 16.88 -22.58 4.50
N PRO A 119 16.10 -23.14 5.42
CA PRO A 119 16.56 -24.27 6.22
C PRO A 119 16.93 -25.44 5.28
N PRO A 120 17.98 -26.21 5.60
CA PRO A 120 18.43 -27.35 4.78
C PRO A 120 17.28 -28.35 4.54
N LEU A 121 17.30 -29.00 3.37
CA LEU A 121 16.25 -29.92 2.90
C LEU A 121 15.98 -31.11 3.85
N GLU A 122 16.86 -31.37 4.82
CA GLU A 122 16.71 -32.45 5.81
C GLU A 122 15.56 -32.22 6.80
N GLU A 123 15.31 -30.99 7.26
CA GLU A 123 14.20 -30.72 8.19
C GLU A 123 12.83 -30.83 7.52
N ARG A 124 12.75 -30.67 6.19
CA ARG A 124 11.51 -30.78 5.41
C ARG A 124 11.02 -32.22 5.19
N ARG A 125 11.87 -33.21 5.42
CA ARG A 125 11.53 -34.63 5.27
C ARG A 125 11.05 -35.27 6.58
N LEU A 126 11.18 -34.57 7.71
CA LEU A 126 10.83 -35.06 9.05
C LEU A 126 9.51 -34.47 9.58
N SER A 127 8.80 -33.67 8.77
CA SER A 127 7.46 -33.11 9.05
C SER A 127 6.44 -33.61 8.04
#